data_AF-A0A3N4M1Y9-F1
#
_entry.id   AF-A0A3N4M1Y9-F1
#
_cell.length_a   1.000
_cell.length_b   1.000
_cell.length_c   1.000
_cell.angle_alpha   90.00
_cell.angle_beta   90.00
_cell.angle_gamma   90.00
#
_symmetry.space_group_name_H-M   'P 1'
#
loop_
_entity.id
_entity.type
_entity.pdbx_description
1 polymer ?
#
loop_
_entity_poly.entity_id
_entity_poly.type
_entity_poly.pdbx_seq_one_letter_code
_entity_poly.pdbx_strand_id
1 'polypeptide(L)'
;MGFLSVMFVDFKLTTLYKRKMLLSGVCCGDSVFSNSSSTPCKRCEKVDVPFRLNPRILGTITDETGCINGGNLLVSDKAWKSLFGRPAEELVNTEIDSLQEIEHRMLFTRITLLFGWSSEIGKLAIWDIMA
;
A
#
# COMPACT_ATOMS: atom_id res chain seq x y z
N MET A 1 20.72 -0.70 3.24
CA MET A 1 19.65 -0.80 2.23
C MET A 1 20.05 -1.83 1.20
N GLY A 2 19.10 -2.52 0.59
CA GLY A 2 19.34 -3.53 -0.44
C GLY A 2 18.27 -3.50 -1.52
N PHE A 3 18.47 -4.29 -2.57
CA PHE A 3 17.52 -4.44 -3.67
C PHE A 3 16.92 -5.84 -3.66
N LEU A 4 15.62 -5.95 -3.91
CA LEU A 4 14.91 -7.22 -4.00
C LEU A 4 14.07 -7.25 -5.27
N SER A 5 14.30 -8.24 -6.13
CA SER A 5 13.46 -8.47 -7.31
C SER A 5 12.29 -9.36 -6.91
N VAL A 6 11.07 -8.84 -6.92
CA VAL A 6 9.86 -9.56 -6.52
C VAL A 6 8.80 -9.52 -7.61
N MET A 7 7.85 -10.44 -7.55
CA MET A 7 6.66 -10.48 -8.38
C MET A 7 5.41 -10.33 -7.52
N PHE A 8 4.42 -9.57 -8.01
CA PHE A 8 3.09 -9.55 -7.41
C PHE A 8 2.31 -10.82 -7.78
N VAL A 9 2.03 -11.67 -6.80
CA VAL A 9 1.15 -12.85 -6.99
C VAL A 9 -0.32 -12.46 -6.82
N ASP A 10 -0.56 -11.47 -5.98
CA ASP A 10 -1.88 -10.96 -5.62
C ASP A 10 -1.77 -9.44 -5.46
N PHE A 11 -2.80 -8.70 -5.88
CA PHE A 11 -2.86 -7.26 -5.82
C PHE A 11 -4.31 -6.85 -5.50
N LYS A 12 -4.54 -6.18 -4.38
CA LYS A 12 -5.90 -6.01 -3.79
C LYS A 12 -6.41 -4.58 -3.90
N LEU A 13 -6.25 -3.94 -5.04
CA LEU A 13 -6.61 -2.53 -5.21
C LEU A 13 -8.13 -2.33 -5.19
N THR A 14 -8.83 -3.01 -6.10
CA THR A 14 -10.29 -2.98 -6.25
C THR A 14 -11.01 -3.55 -5.03
N THR A 15 -10.50 -4.64 -4.46
CA THR A 15 -11.10 -5.27 -3.28
C THR A 15 -11.06 -4.34 -2.07
N LEU A 16 -9.95 -3.64 -1.85
CA LEU A 16 -9.83 -2.66 -0.76
C LEU A 16 -10.65 -1.40 -1.06
N TYR A 17 -10.69 -0.95 -2.31
CA TYR A 17 -11.55 0.15 -2.71
C TYR A 17 -13.03 -0.14 -2.42
N LYS A 18 -13.56 -1.30 -2.85
CA LYS A 18 -14.96 -1.71 -2.59
C LYS A 18 -15.28 -1.80 -1.09
N ARG A 19 -14.28 -2.15 -0.26
CA ARG A 19 -14.42 -2.23 1.21
C ARG A 19 -14.24 -0.90 1.94
N LYS A 20 -13.99 0.20 1.23
CA LYS A 20 -13.64 1.51 1.81
C LYS A 20 -12.38 1.47 2.68
N MET A 21 -11.36 0.72 2.24
CA MET A 21 -10.11 0.48 2.96
C MET A 21 -8.85 0.78 2.13
N LEU A 22 -8.94 1.63 1.11
CA LEU A 22 -7.81 1.97 0.26
C LEU A 22 -6.73 2.75 1.03
N LEU A 23 -7.16 3.64 1.92
CA LEU A 23 -6.30 4.36 2.85
C LEU A 23 -6.37 3.74 4.24
N SER A 24 -5.24 3.81 4.94
CA SER A 24 -5.07 3.38 6.32
C SER A 24 -4.32 4.44 7.12
N GLY A 25 -4.76 4.67 8.35
CA GLY A 25 -4.11 5.54 9.32
C GLY A 25 -4.21 4.94 10.71
N VAL A 26 -3.46 5.50 11.66
CA VAL A 26 -3.53 5.11 13.07
C VAL A 26 -3.97 6.32 13.88
N CYS A 27 -5.02 6.15 14.68
CA CYS A 27 -5.51 7.19 15.57
C CYS A 27 -5.96 6.55 16.88
N CYS A 28 -5.58 7.12 18.02
CA CYS A 28 -5.97 6.63 19.36
C CYS A 28 -5.64 5.14 19.64
N GLY A 29 -4.64 4.57 18.95
CA GLY A 29 -4.26 3.16 19.07
C GLY A 29 -5.00 2.21 18.14
N ASP A 30 -6.03 2.69 17.44
CA ASP A 30 -6.85 1.90 16.51
C ASP A 30 -6.47 2.20 15.06
N SER A 31 -6.58 1.19 14.19
CA SER A 31 -6.44 1.37 12.75
C SER A 31 -7.71 1.97 12.15
N VAL A 32 -7.59 3.11 11.50
CA VAL A 32 -8.69 3.79 10.79
C VAL A 32 -8.49 3.55 9.29
N PHE A 33 -9.58 3.22 8.60
CA PHE A 33 -9.57 2.96 7.17
C PHE A 33 -10.59 3.85 6.45
N SER A 34 -10.25 4.29 5.23
CA SER A 34 -11.14 5.10 4.42
C SER A 34 -10.77 5.07 2.94
N ASN A 35 -11.69 5.52 2.08
CA ASN A 35 -11.40 5.97 0.72
C ASN A 35 -11.65 7.50 0.62
N SER A 36 -11.41 8.24 1.69
CA SER A 36 -11.47 9.69 1.71
C SER A 36 -10.23 10.18 2.42
N SER A 37 -9.68 11.30 1.94
CA SER A 37 -8.51 11.95 2.54
C SER A 37 -8.79 12.42 3.97
N SER A 38 -10.05 12.66 4.30
CA SER A 38 -10.49 13.00 5.65
C SER A 38 -11.58 12.04 6.11
N THR A 39 -11.40 11.44 7.28
CA THR A 39 -12.42 10.64 7.95
C THR A 39 -12.23 10.81 9.45
N PRO A 40 -13.27 11.23 10.19
CA PRO A 40 -13.13 11.45 11.62
C PRO A 40 -12.85 10.12 12.32
N CYS A 41 -11.89 10.13 13.23
CA CYS A 41 -11.69 9.01 14.13
C CYS A 41 -12.92 8.85 15.04
N LYS A 42 -13.51 7.65 15.10
CA LYS A 42 -14.72 7.38 15.92
C LYS A 42 -14.53 7.66 17.42
N ARG A 43 -13.28 7.73 17.90
CA ARG A 43 -12.96 7.85 19.33
C ARG A 43 -12.63 9.27 19.76
N CYS A 44 -11.91 10.03 18.94
CA CYS A 44 -11.49 11.40 19.27
C CYS A 44 -12.09 12.46 18.35
N GLU A 45 -12.89 12.05 17.37
CA GLU A 45 -13.56 12.89 16.37
C GLU A 45 -12.64 13.81 15.56
N LYS A 46 -11.32 13.66 15.70
CA LYS A 46 -10.33 14.41 14.93
C LYS A 46 -10.38 13.98 13.48
N VAL A 47 -10.41 14.98 12.60
CA VAL A 47 -10.52 14.82 11.14
C VAL A 47 -9.13 14.67 10.50
N ASP A 48 -8.07 15.16 11.14
CA ASP A 48 -6.69 15.18 10.63
C ASP A 48 -5.90 13.90 10.98
N VAL A 49 -6.44 12.73 10.66
CA VAL A 49 -5.65 11.49 10.77
C VAL A 49 -4.73 11.39 9.54
N PRO A 50 -3.41 11.18 9.70
CA PRO A 50 -2.52 10.99 8.57
C PRO A 50 -2.85 9.67 7.87
N PHE A 51 -3.55 9.75 6.74
CA PHE A 51 -3.89 8.62 5.90
C PHE A 51 -2.76 8.34 4.91
N ARG A 52 -2.40 7.06 4.79
CA ARG A 52 -1.49 6.54 3.76
C ARG A 52 -2.16 5.41 3.01
N LEU A 53 -1.65 5.06 1.84
CA LEU A 53 -2.12 3.88 1.12
C LEU A 53 -1.90 2.62 1.96
N ASN A 54 -2.91 1.76 1.94
CA ASN A 54 -2.93 0.54 2.71
C ASN A 54 -1.92 -0.48 2.13
N PRO A 55 -0.88 -0.92 2.88
CA PRO A 55 0.11 -1.88 2.38
C PRO A 55 -0.49 -3.22 1.91
N ARG A 56 -1.70 -3.56 2.37
CA ARG A 56 -2.45 -4.73 1.89
C ARG A 56 -2.81 -4.67 0.39
N ILE A 57 -2.71 -3.50 -0.24
CA ILE A 57 -2.86 -3.34 -1.69
C ILE A 57 -1.86 -4.24 -2.43
N LEU A 58 -0.63 -4.37 -1.94
CA LEU A 58 0.41 -5.19 -2.59
C LEU A 58 0.15 -6.71 -2.50
N GLY A 59 -0.92 -7.13 -1.81
CA GLY A 59 -1.30 -8.55 -1.72
C GLY A 59 -0.16 -9.43 -1.21
N THR A 60 0.16 -10.48 -1.95
CA THR A 60 1.32 -11.34 -1.70
C THR A 60 2.38 -11.06 -2.76
N ILE A 61 3.58 -10.74 -2.31
CA ILE A 61 4.76 -10.62 -3.18
C ILE A 61 5.68 -11.83 -2.97
N THR A 62 6.32 -12.29 -4.03
CA THR A 62 7.19 -13.47 -4.01
C THR A 62 8.46 -13.25 -4.81
N ASP A 63 9.53 -13.92 -4.40
CA ASP A 63 10.75 -14.11 -5.18
C ASP A 63 11.10 -15.61 -5.24
N GLU A 64 12.30 -15.94 -5.72
CA GLU A 64 12.82 -17.30 -5.82
C GLU A 64 13.00 -18.00 -4.47
N THR A 65 13.05 -17.24 -3.37
CA THR A 65 13.38 -17.72 -2.03
C THR A 65 12.17 -17.80 -1.10
N GLY A 66 11.11 -17.05 -1.39
CA GLY A 66 9.88 -17.11 -0.61
C GLY A 66 8.89 -16.00 -0.94
N CYS A 67 7.93 -15.82 -0.03
CA CYS A 67 6.86 -14.84 -0.19
C CYS A 67 6.55 -14.08 1.11
N ILE A 68 6.03 -12.87 0.98
CA ILE A 68 5.55 -12.05 2.10
C ILE A 68 4.25 -11.34 1.73
N ASN A 69 3.37 -11.17 2.73
CA ASN A 69 2.17 -10.36 2.56
C ASN A 69 2.50 -8.86 2.68
N GLY A 70 2.02 -8.06 1.75
CA GLY A 70 2.19 -6.60 1.73
C GLY A 70 1.73 -5.91 3.01
N GLY A 71 0.72 -6.45 3.72
CA GLY A 71 0.29 -5.94 5.02
C GLY A 71 1.36 -6.00 6.13
N ASN A 72 2.42 -6.80 5.95
CA ASN A 72 3.55 -6.89 6.88
C ASN A 72 4.70 -5.95 6.50
N LEU A 73 4.62 -5.27 5.35
CA LEU A 73 5.61 -4.31 4.90
C LEU A 73 5.29 -2.90 5.42
N LEU A 74 6.33 -2.10 5.60
CA LEU A 74 6.20 -0.65 5.72
C LEU A 74 6.54 -0.06 4.36
N VAL A 75 5.64 0.72 3.76
CA VAL A 75 5.85 1.28 2.43
C VAL A 75 5.87 2.80 2.54
N SER A 76 6.92 3.42 2.01
CA SER A 76 7.05 4.88 2.00
C SER A 76 6.07 5.52 1.00
N ASP A 77 5.72 6.78 1.23
CA ASP A 77 4.89 7.55 0.29
C ASP A 77 5.60 7.74 -1.07
N LYS A 78 6.94 7.74 -1.07
CA LYS A 78 7.76 7.75 -2.28
C LYS A 78 7.57 6.47 -3.09
N ALA A 79 7.67 5.30 -2.45
CA ALA A 79 7.50 4.01 -3.09
C ALA A 79 6.11 3.87 -3.73
N TRP A 80 5.07 4.36 -3.05
CA TRP A 80 3.73 4.39 -3.63
C TRP A 80 3.61 5.27 -4.87
N LYS A 81 4.20 6.48 -4.81
CA LYS A 81 4.23 7.38 -5.96
C LYS A 81 4.99 6.78 -7.13
N SER A 82 6.10 6.09 -6.89
CA SER A 82 6.86 5.40 -7.93
C SER A 82 6.07 4.24 -8.54
N LEU A 83 5.35 3.46 -7.73
CA LEU A 83 4.55 2.31 -8.20
C LEU A 83 3.36 2.74 -9.07
N PHE A 84 2.62 3.75 -8.64
CA PHE A 84 1.39 4.18 -9.34
C PHE A 84 1.58 5.35 -10.30
N GLY A 85 2.74 6.02 -10.26
CA GLY A 85 3.02 7.25 -11.01
C GLY A 85 2.19 8.46 -10.58
N ARG A 86 1.42 8.34 -9.48
CA ARG A 86 0.46 9.36 -9.01
C ARG A 86 0.32 9.31 -7.48
N PRO A 87 -0.12 10.40 -6.83
CA PRO A 87 -0.32 10.44 -5.39
C PRO A 87 -1.57 9.65 -4.96
N ALA A 88 -1.67 9.37 -3.66
CA ALA A 88 -2.75 8.55 -3.08
C ALA A 88 -4.14 9.16 -3.29
N GLU A 89 -4.25 10.49 -3.25
CA GLU A 89 -5.49 11.23 -3.42
C GLU A 89 -6.08 11.05 -4.81
N GLU A 90 -5.24 10.95 -5.85
CA GLU A 90 -5.71 10.70 -7.21
C GLU A 90 -6.23 9.27 -7.39
N LEU A 91 -5.57 8.28 -6.76
CA LEU A 91 -6.03 6.88 -6.78
C LEU A 91 -7.41 6.73 -6.15
N VAL A 92 -7.66 7.45 -5.05
CA VAL A 92 -8.94 7.42 -4.35
C VAL A 92 -10.09 7.96 -5.21
N ASN A 93 -9.82 8.96 -6.05
CA ASN A 93 -10.80 9.57 -6.94
C ASN A 93 -10.90 8.89 -8.31
N THR A 94 -10.12 7.83 -8.55
CA THR A 94 -10.11 7.09 -9.81
C THR A 94 -11.34 6.18 -9.89
N GLU A 95 -11.94 6.08 -11.08
CA GLU A 95 -13.08 5.20 -11.33
C GLU A 95 -12.72 3.73 -11.12
N ILE A 96 -13.70 2.93 -10.68
CA ILE A 96 -13.46 1.55 -10.27
C ILE A 96 -12.94 0.67 -11.42
N ASP A 97 -13.39 0.92 -12.65
CA ASP A 97 -12.95 0.17 -13.83
C ASP A 97 -11.47 0.47 -14.15
N SER A 98 -11.06 1.73 -14.01
CA SER A 98 -9.65 2.12 -14.14
C SER A 98 -8.77 1.51 -13.03
N LEU A 99 -9.27 1.43 -11.79
CA LEU A 99 -8.58 0.73 -10.71
C LEU A 99 -8.44 -0.77 -11.01
N GLN A 100 -9.44 -1.38 -11.64
CA GLN A 100 -9.40 -2.78 -12.04
C GLN A 100 -8.39 -3.04 -13.16
N GLU A 101 -8.30 -2.14 -14.14
CA GLU A 101 -7.25 -2.21 -15.16
C GLU A 101 -5.84 -2.11 -14.57
N ILE A 102 -5.64 -1.19 -13.62
CA ILE A 102 -4.37 -1.07 -12.89
C ILE A 102 -4.06 -2.38 -12.15
N GLU A 103 -5.03 -2.92 -11.42
CA GLU A 103 -4.86 -4.20 -10.70
C GLU A 103 -4.45 -5.33 -11.64
N HIS A 104 -5.18 -5.53 -12.75
CA HIS A 104 -4.87 -6.57 -13.73
C HIS A 104 -3.47 -6.42 -14.35
N ARG A 105 -3.01 -5.18 -14.57
CA ARG A 105 -1.67 -4.91 -15.12
C ARG A 105 -0.54 -5.09 -14.11
N MET A 106 -0.84 -5.05 -12.81
CA MET A 106 0.15 -5.25 -11.74
C MET A 106 0.34 -6.73 -11.42
N LEU A 107 -0.67 -7.57 -11.65
CA LEU A 107 -0.59 -9.01 -11.39
C LEU A 107 0.50 -9.66 -12.25
N PHE A 108 1.34 -10.46 -11.59
CA PHE A 108 2.50 -11.18 -12.13
C PHE A 108 3.61 -10.29 -12.70
N THR A 109 3.54 -8.99 -12.48
CA THR A 109 4.60 -8.05 -12.87
C THR A 109 5.77 -8.17 -11.90
N ARG A 110 6.98 -8.25 -12.45
CA ARG A 110 8.23 -8.27 -11.69
C ARG A 110 8.72 -6.83 -11.50
N ILE A 111 9.02 -6.47 -10.26
CA ILE A 111 9.50 -5.15 -9.86
C ILE A 111 10.75 -5.27 -8.99
N THR A 112 11.53 -4.20 -8.89
CA THR A 112 12.66 -4.13 -7.96
C THR A 112 12.33 -3.20 -6.80
N LEU A 113 12.32 -3.75 -5.59
CA LEU A 113 12.14 -3.02 -4.34
C LEU A 113 13.48 -2.53 -3.81
N LEU A 114 13.58 -1.24 -3.48
CA LEU A 114 14.64 -0.73 -2.62
C LEU A 114 14.17 -0.82 -1.18
N PHE A 115 14.83 -1.65 -0.37
CA PHE A 115 14.36 -1.96 0.98
C PHE A 115 15.44 -1.78 2.06
N GLY A 116 14.97 -1.70 3.30
CA GLY A 116 15.77 -1.77 4.52
C GLY A 116 15.04 -2.57 5.60
N TRP A 117 15.79 -3.18 6.51
CA TRP A 117 15.23 -3.80 7.70
C TRP A 117 15.27 -2.82 8.87
N SER A 118 14.16 -2.65 9.58
CA SER A 118 14.14 -1.93 10.85
C SER A 118 14.14 -2.94 11.99
N SER A 119 15.23 -2.99 12.77
CA SER A 119 15.32 -3.84 13.97
C SER A 119 14.41 -3.39 15.09
N GLU A 120 14.11 -2.09 15.17
CA GLU A 120 13.21 -1.51 16.18
C GLU A 120 11.76 -1.93 15.96
N ILE A 121 11.32 -1.94 14.69
CA ILE A 121 9.93 -2.25 14.33
C ILE A 121 9.77 -3.74 13.97
N GLY A 122 10.87 -4.43 13.66
CA GLY A 122 10.87 -5.83 13.22
C GLY A 122 10.19 -6.02 11.87
N LYS A 123 10.33 -5.05 10.95
CA LYS A 123 9.68 -5.06 9.64
C LYS A 123 10.61 -4.67 8.50
N LEU A 124 10.31 -5.21 7.32
CA LEU A 124 10.87 -4.75 6.05
C LEU A 124 10.21 -3.44 5.65
N ALA A 125 11.03 -2.40 5.47
CA ALA A 125 10.62 -1.09 4.98
C ALA A 125 11.03 -0.92 3.52
N ILE A 126 10.06 -0.60 2.68
CA ILE A 126 10.23 -0.32 1.25
C ILE A 126 10.37 1.18 1.11
N TRP A 127 11.56 1.60 0.69
CA TRP A 127 11.90 3.00 0.49
C TRP A 127 11.49 3.50 -0.89
N ASP A 128 11.66 2.67 -1.92
CA ASP A 128 11.31 3.00 -3.31
C ASP A 128 10.98 1.73 -4.12
N ILE A 129 10.30 1.92 -5.24
CA ILE A 129 9.94 0.85 -6.17
C ILE A 129 10.39 1.26 -7.57
N MET A 130 11.13 0.38 -8.24
CA MET A 130 11.48 0.49 -9.65
C MET A 130 10.63 -0.54 -10.40
N ALA A 131 9.61 -0.04 -11.10
CA ALA A 131 8.65 -0.81 -11.89
C ALA A 131 8.89 -0.61 -13.39
#